data_AF-A0A2G9IBL2-F1
#
_entry.id   AF-A0A2G9IBL2-F1
#
_cell.length_a   1.000
_cell.length_b   1.000
_cell.length_c   1.000
_cell.angle_alpha   90.00
_cell.angle_beta   90.00
_cell.angle_gamma   90.00
#
_symmetry.space_group_name_H-M   'P 1'
#
loop_
_entity.id
_entity.type
_entity.pdbx_description
1 polymer ?
#
loop_
_entity_poly.entity_id
_entity_poly.type
_entity_poly.pdbx_seq_one_letter_code
_entity_poly.pdbx_strand_id
1 'polypeptide(L)'
;MTQKGSLFKGQQKKKSIPPNRHGKISHTRKGKKVVKPSKVTKEMDADKEVSKFINYCNEVKAATFANKDGGQLSIVKPQPNATK
;
A
#
# COMPACT_ATOMS: atom_id res chain seq x y z
N MET A 1 -35.89 0.50 -36.23
CA MET A 1 -35.05 -0.45 -35.46
C MET A 1 -33.58 -0.21 -35.82
N THR A 2 -32.92 0.75 -35.16
CA THR A 2 -31.56 1.19 -35.55
C THR A 2 -30.49 0.40 -34.79
N GLN A 3 -29.75 -0.43 -35.52
CA GLN A 3 -28.71 -1.39 -35.13
C GLN A 3 -27.46 -0.80 -34.42
N LYS A 4 -27.45 0.48 -34.02
CA LYS A 4 -26.23 1.21 -33.64
C LYS A 4 -26.21 1.78 -32.22
N GLY A 5 -27.01 1.24 -31.29
CA GLY A 5 -27.04 1.70 -29.90
C GLY A 5 -25.69 1.58 -29.16
N SER A 6 -24.84 0.63 -29.54
CA SER A 6 -23.53 0.38 -28.93
C SER A 6 -22.37 1.19 -29.53
N LEU A 7 -22.59 1.93 -30.62
CA LEU A 7 -21.54 2.63 -31.38
C LEU A 7 -21.45 4.13 -31.04
N PHE A 8 -22.26 4.62 -30.10
CA PHE A 8 -22.26 6.04 -29.73
C PHE A 8 -21.01 6.44 -28.92
N LYS A 9 -20.31 7.46 -29.42
CA LYS A 9 -19.29 8.21 -28.67
C LYS A 9 -19.96 8.80 -27.42
N GLY A 10 -19.61 8.29 -26.24
CA GLY A 10 -20.20 8.72 -24.96
C GLY A 10 -20.51 7.59 -23.98
N GLN A 11 -20.51 6.33 -24.42
CA GLN A 11 -20.63 5.17 -23.53
C GLN A 11 -19.47 5.16 -22.51
N GLN A 12 -19.79 5.17 -21.21
CA GLN A 12 -18.77 5.05 -20.16
C GLN A 12 -18.13 3.66 -20.22
N LYS A 13 -16.92 3.59 -20.78
CA LYS A 13 -16.14 2.35 -20.79
C LYS A 13 -15.83 1.95 -19.35
N LYS A 14 -16.44 0.86 -18.88
CA LYS A 14 -16.05 0.24 -17.61
C LYS A 14 -14.58 -0.20 -17.74
N LYS A 15 -13.70 0.36 -16.91
CA LYS A 15 -12.27 -0.02 -16.89
C LYS A 15 -12.15 -1.42 -16.29
N SER A 16 -12.29 -2.44 -17.15
CA SER A 16 -12.02 -3.83 -16.77
C SER A 16 -10.52 -4.08 -16.73
N ILE A 17 -10.06 -4.86 -15.75
CA ILE A 17 -8.65 -5.25 -15.64
C ILE A 17 -8.39 -6.31 -16.71
N PRO A 18 -7.43 -6.10 -17.63
CA PRO A 18 -7.14 -7.09 -18.65
C PRO A 18 -6.56 -8.36 -17.99
N PRO A 19 -6.91 -9.55 -18.51
CA PRO A 19 -6.33 -10.80 -18.03
C PRO A 19 -4.82 -10.86 -18.30
N ASN A 20 -4.13 -11.69 -17.53
CA ASN A 20 -2.73 -12.06 -17.74
C ASN A 20 -2.54 -12.66 -19.16
N ARG A 21 -1.30 -12.68 -19.69
CA ARG A 21 -0.91 -13.43 -20.90
C ARG A 21 -1.53 -14.83 -21.05
N HIS A 22 -1.84 -15.52 -19.96
CA HIS A 22 -2.51 -16.84 -19.94
C HIS A 22 -4.03 -16.79 -19.68
N GLY A 23 -4.70 -15.65 -19.85
CA GLY A 23 -6.14 -15.50 -19.65
C GLY A 23 -6.59 -15.49 -18.18
N LYS A 24 -5.68 -15.69 -17.22
CA LYS A 24 -6.01 -15.72 -15.79
C LYS A 24 -6.29 -14.32 -15.24
N ILE A 25 -7.20 -14.25 -14.27
CA ILE A 25 -7.50 -13.02 -13.53
C ILE A 25 -6.27 -12.63 -12.71
N SER A 26 -5.88 -11.35 -12.75
CA SER A 26 -4.77 -10.82 -11.96
C SER A 26 -5.04 -10.96 -10.47
N HIS A 27 -4.13 -11.60 -9.74
CA HIS A 27 -4.26 -11.76 -8.30
C HIS A 27 -3.99 -10.43 -7.59
N THR A 28 -5.00 -9.91 -6.89
CA THR A 28 -4.88 -8.66 -6.12
C THR A 28 -4.62 -8.98 -4.65
N ARG A 29 -3.44 -8.59 -4.15
CA ARG A 29 -3.13 -8.68 -2.72
C ARG A 29 -4.17 -7.90 -1.90
N LYS A 30 -4.51 -8.41 -0.71
CA LYS A 30 -5.43 -7.74 0.24
C LYS A 30 -4.96 -6.30 0.47
N GLY A 31 -5.87 -5.34 0.31
CA GLY A 31 -5.58 -3.90 0.43
C GLY A 31 -4.99 -3.23 -0.82
N LYS A 32 -4.58 -3.98 -1.85
CA LYS A 32 -4.07 -3.40 -3.11
C LYS A 32 -5.19 -3.25 -4.14
N LYS A 33 -5.49 -2.01 -4.53
CA LYS A 33 -6.41 -1.72 -5.65
C LYS A 33 -5.64 -1.73 -6.96
N VAL A 34 -6.10 -2.51 -7.95
CA VAL A 34 -5.50 -2.55 -9.30
C VAL A 34 -5.89 -1.36 -10.17
N VAL A 35 -7.09 -0.83 -9.94
CA VAL A 35 -7.58 0.36 -10.65
C VAL A 35 -7.77 1.46 -9.63
N LYS A 36 -7.18 2.63 -9.88
CA LYS A 36 -7.40 3.82 -9.06
C LYS A 36 -8.88 4.23 -9.17
N PRO A 37 -9.53 4.64 -8.07
CA PRO A 37 -10.91 5.14 -8.12
C PRO A 37 -10.99 6.32 -9.07
N SER A 38 -12.04 6.38 -9.89
CA SER A 38 -12.24 7.45 -10.88
C SER A 38 -12.62 8.80 -10.26
N LYS A 39 -13.14 8.78 -9.03
CA LYS A 39 -13.44 9.95 -8.22
C LYS A 39 -12.84 9.73 -6.84
N VAL A 40 -11.98 10.64 -6.41
CA VAL A 40 -11.49 10.71 -5.02
C VAL A 40 -12.39 11.71 -4.30
N THR A 41 -13.09 11.26 -3.26
CA THR A 41 -13.91 12.14 -2.42
C THR A 41 -13.08 12.65 -1.25
N LYS A 42 -13.47 13.78 -0.64
CA LYS A 42 -12.79 14.34 0.52
C LYS A 42 -12.76 13.38 1.72
N GLU A 43 -13.84 12.61 1.89
CA GLU A 43 -13.93 11.54 2.90
C GLU A 43 -12.85 10.48 2.70
N MET A 44 -12.61 10.05 1.45
CA MET A 44 -11.56 9.08 1.14
C MET A 44 -10.14 9.58 1.43
N ASP A 45 -9.92 10.90 1.44
CA ASP A 45 -8.64 11.48 1.82
C ASP A 45 -8.49 11.57 3.34
N ALA A 46 -9.56 11.95 4.05
CA ALA A 46 -9.59 11.89 5.52
C ALA A 46 -9.34 10.47 6.05
N ASP A 47 -9.97 9.46 5.44
CA ASP A 47 -9.76 8.05 5.80
C ASP A 47 -8.30 7.59 5.60
N LYS A 48 -7.59 8.13 4.60
CA LYS A 48 -6.17 7.84 4.39
C LYS A 48 -5.31 8.45 5.48
N GLU A 49 -5.61 9.67 5.92
CA GLU A 49 -4.88 10.35 6.98
C GLU A 49 -5.04 9.60 8.31
N VAL A 50 -6.27 9.19 8.64
CA VAL A 50 -6.55 8.35 9.81
C VAL A 50 -5.82 7.02 9.74
N SER A 51 -5.88 6.34 8.59
CA SER A 51 -5.19 5.06 8.39
C SER A 51 -3.66 5.20 8.52
N LYS A 52 -3.09 6.29 7.99
CA LYS A 52 -1.65 6.60 8.09
C LYS A 52 -1.24 6.82 9.54
N PHE A 53 -2.04 7.56 10.31
CA PHE A 53 -1.81 7.79 11.72
C PHE A 53 -1.85 6.48 12.52
N ILE A 54 -2.86 5.64 12.30
CA ILE A 54 -2.98 4.34 12.97
C ILE A 54 -1.77 3.44 12.67
N ASN A 55 -1.34 3.37 11.40
CA ASN A 55 -0.17 2.58 11.02
C ASN A 55 1.10 3.07 11.70
N TYR A 56 1.33 4.39 11.71
CA TYR A 56 2.46 4.98 12.41
C TYR A 56 2.47 4.61 13.89
N CYS A 57 1.33 4.72 14.57
CA CYS A 57 1.21 4.34 15.99
C CYS A 57 1.50 2.85 16.21
N ASN A 58 1.01 1.97 15.33
CA ASN A 58 1.26 0.53 15.41
C ASN A 58 2.73 0.19 15.17
N GLU A 59 3.37 0.83 14.20
CA GLU A 59 4.80 0.66 13.90
C GLU A 59 5.67 1.11 15.07
N VAL A 60 5.41 2.30 15.63
CA VAL A 60 6.12 2.81 16.81
C VAL A 60 5.93 1.89 18.02
N LYS A 61 4.71 1.40 18.24
CA LYS A 61 4.41 0.46 19.33
C LYS A 61 5.16 -0.86 19.17
N ALA A 62 5.18 -1.40 17.95
CA ALA A 62 5.92 -2.64 17.64
C ALA A 62 7.43 -2.44 17.81
N ALA A 63 7.99 -1.34 17.32
CA ALA A 63 9.41 -0.99 17.49
C ALA A 63 9.77 -0.82 18.97
N THR A 64 8.92 -0.14 19.74
CA THR A 64 9.13 0.06 21.18
C THR A 64 9.09 -1.26 21.94
N PHE A 65 8.15 -2.15 21.59
CA PHE A 65 8.07 -3.49 22.19
C PHE A 65 9.33 -4.31 21.89
N ALA A 66 9.79 -4.33 20.64
CA ALA A 66 11.01 -5.02 20.26
C ALA A 66 12.26 -4.46 20.96
N ASN A 67 12.34 -3.14 21.15
CA ASN A 67 13.45 -2.50 21.88
C ASN A 67 13.41 -2.74 23.39
N LYS A 68 12.23 -3.01 23.97
CA LYS A 68 12.12 -3.39 25.39
C LYS A 68 12.65 -4.80 25.63
N ASP A 69 12.34 -5.74 24.75
CA ASP A 69 12.78 -7.14 24.87
C ASP A 69 14.22 -7.34 24.37
N GLY A 70 14.68 -6.53 23.41
CA GLY A 70 16.07 -6.48 22.95
C GLY A 70 16.84 -5.35 23.62
N GLY A 71 17.44 -5.63 24.78
CA GLY A 71 18.25 -4.66 25.53
C GLY A 71 19.25 -3.89 24.65
N GLN A 72 19.46 -2.62 24.97
CA GLN A 72 20.30 -1.69 24.22
C GLN A 72 21.71 -2.28 24.02
N LEU A 73 21.99 -2.81 22.82
CA LEU A 73 23.31 -3.32 22.49
C LEU A 73 24.28 -2.15 22.46
N SER A 74 25.07 -1.99 23.52
CA SER A 74 26.19 -1.06 23.52
C SER A 74 27.26 -1.61 22.59
N ILE A 75 27.49 -0.92 21.47
CA ILE A 75 28.68 -1.18 20.65
C ILE A 75 29.86 -0.67 21.47
N VAL A 76 30.54 -1.57 22.19
CA VAL A 76 31.81 -1.26 22.83
C VAL A 76 32.81 -0.96 21.73
N LYS A 77 33.15 0.32 21.55
CA LYS A 77 34.25 0.71 20.67
C LYS A 77 35.54 0.14 21.26
N PRO A 78 36.33 -0.64 20.51
CA PRO A 78 37.63 -1.07 21.00
C PRO A 78 38.53 0.15 21.19
N GLN A 79 39.23 0.22 22.31
CA GLN A 79 40.20 1.27 22.59
C GLN A 79 41.35 1.19 21.57
N PRO A 80 41.85 2.33 21.04
CA PRO A 80 42.83 2.35 19.95
C PRO A 80 44.24 1.85 20.31
N ASN A 81 44.49 1.35 21.52
CA ASN A 81 45.83 0.97 21.98
C ASN A 81 45.87 -0.45 22.54
N ALA A 82 45.80 -1.44 21.65
CA ALA A 82 46.24 -2.81 21.93
C ALA A 82 47.41 -3.16 21.00
N THR A 83 48.55 -2.51 21.24
CA THR A 83 49.86 -2.91 20.72
C THR A 83 50.82 -2.99 21.88
N LYS A 84 51.04 -4.20 22.38
CA LYS A 84 52.31 -4.67 22.96
C LYS A 84 52.42 -6.17 22.68
#